data_AF-A0A6S5TF20-F1
#
_entry.id   AF-A0A6S5TF20-F1
#
_cell.length_a   1.000
_cell.length_b   1.000
_cell.length_c   1.000
_cell.angle_alpha   90.00
_cell.angle_beta   90.00
_cell.angle_gamma   90.00
#
_symmetry.space_group_name_H-M   'P 1'
#
loop_
_entity.id
_entity.type
_entity.pdbx_description
1 polymer ?
#
loop_
_entity_poly.entity_id
_entity_poly.type
_entity_poly.pdbx_seq_one_letter_code
_entity_poly.pdbx_strand_id
1 'polypeptide(L)'
;MNRASIMALLDTVLLRSWRIGADPIVASTALTADQLGHVVVDATAGAVAVTLPSAVAALRGVEVTLRRKDVTTNVLSIVAAGADKIVLPGDANGIAATELLFPGDYLTLRADGAGKWWCVAQAQLPASVTSVITKFAVAGVYTYTVPAVFRSGRRRALVTVTGGGGGGAHTESTTIAAGGGGGGGRGTSNVDLYGINTVTVTVGVGGPGAPAGASAAGTSGGASSFGAFISSTGGVNGSTPSGGIAGTTTGDIVHPVSAAGSGTANCLGNGGGYGGGSKALNWNKGDDGLAPGGGGAGGSGTSGTRGGGKGAPGEVLIEVA
;
A
#
# COMPACT_ATOMS: atom_id res chain seq x y z
N MET A 1 38.59 -35.16 -25.20
CA MET A 1 38.90 -34.13 -24.18
C MET A 1 40.16 -34.60 -23.45
N ASN A 2 41.27 -33.88 -23.55
CA ASN A 2 42.55 -34.31 -22.96
C ASN A 2 42.61 -33.96 -21.46
N ARG A 3 43.49 -34.63 -20.70
CA ARG A 3 43.63 -34.41 -19.25
C ARG A 3 43.83 -32.93 -18.88
N ALA A 4 44.56 -32.18 -19.70
CA ALA A 4 44.77 -30.74 -19.50
C ALA A 4 43.47 -29.93 -19.63
N SER A 5 42.63 -30.24 -20.61
CA SER A 5 41.32 -29.60 -20.79
C SER A 5 40.32 -29.98 -19.69
N ILE A 6 40.39 -31.19 -19.14
CA ILE A 6 39.56 -31.60 -18.00
C ILE A 6 40.01 -30.87 -16.73
N MET A 7 41.32 -30.78 -16.48
CA MET A 7 41.87 -30.05 -15.32
C MET A 7 41.60 -28.55 -15.39
N ALA A 8 41.71 -27.92 -16.56
CA ALA A 8 41.35 -26.51 -16.72
C ALA A 8 39.86 -26.24 -16.46
N LEU A 9 38.98 -27.18 -16.85
CA LEU A 9 37.55 -27.08 -16.59
C LEU A 9 37.23 -27.28 -15.10
N LEU A 10 37.90 -28.24 -14.45
CA LEU A 10 37.81 -28.49 -13.01
C LEU A 10 38.33 -27.29 -12.20
N ASP A 11 39.48 -26.71 -12.58
CA ASP A 11 40.00 -25.50 -11.94
C ASP A 11 39.04 -24.33 -12.12
N THR A 12 38.47 -24.15 -13.32
CA THR A 12 37.47 -23.08 -13.56
C THR A 12 36.21 -23.28 -12.71
N VAL A 13 35.73 -24.52 -12.58
CA VAL A 13 34.55 -24.85 -11.76
C VAL A 13 34.86 -24.72 -10.26
N LEU A 14 36.03 -25.18 -9.82
CA LEU A 14 36.48 -25.09 -8.43
C LEU A 14 36.76 -23.64 -8.02
N LEU A 15 37.42 -22.84 -8.86
CA LEU A 15 37.62 -21.39 -8.64
C LEU A 15 36.28 -20.64 -8.59
N ARG A 16 35.29 -21.01 -9.42
CA ARG A 16 33.93 -20.45 -9.34
C ARG A 16 33.23 -20.84 -8.03
N SER A 17 33.47 -22.04 -7.51
CA SER A 17 32.91 -22.51 -6.24
C SER A 17 33.60 -21.95 -4.98
N TRP A 18 34.88 -21.58 -5.07
CA TRP A 18 35.70 -21.18 -3.92
C TRP A 18 35.79 -19.67 -3.69
N ARG A 19 35.18 -18.84 -4.55
CA ARG A 19 35.00 -17.39 -4.31
C ARG A 19 33.95 -17.06 -3.23
N ILE A 20 33.80 -17.92 -2.24
CA ILE A 20 33.15 -17.57 -0.96
C ILE A 20 34.03 -16.59 -0.15
N GLY A 21 35.26 -16.30 -0.59
CA GLY A 21 36.17 -15.30 -0.02
C GLY A 21 36.80 -14.31 -1.02
N ALA A 22 36.17 -14.04 -2.18
CA ALA A 22 36.61 -12.91 -3.01
C ALA A 22 36.33 -11.59 -2.29
N ASP A 23 37.23 -10.61 -2.42
CA ASP A 23 37.04 -9.28 -1.85
C ASP A 23 35.66 -8.73 -2.24
N PRO A 24 34.91 -8.16 -1.28
CA PRO A 24 33.58 -7.67 -1.56
C PRO A 24 33.64 -6.56 -2.60
N ILE A 25 32.61 -6.46 -3.44
CA ILE A 25 32.43 -5.31 -4.32
C ILE A 25 32.10 -4.10 -3.44
N VAL A 26 33.03 -3.13 -3.40
CA VAL A 26 32.93 -1.89 -2.60
C VAL A 26 32.59 -0.65 -3.43
N ALA A 27 32.50 -0.79 -4.76
CA ALA A 27 32.19 0.29 -5.69
C ALA A 27 31.32 -0.25 -6.84
N SER A 28 30.54 0.62 -7.47
CA SER A 28 29.67 0.25 -8.59
C SER A 28 30.47 -0.44 -9.70
N THR A 29 30.01 -1.64 -10.08
CA THR A 29 30.78 -2.56 -10.92
C THR A 29 29.85 -3.28 -11.90
N ALA A 30 30.27 -3.38 -13.16
CA ALA A 30 29.64 -4.28 -14.13
C ALA A 30 30.32 -5.65 -14.06
N LEU A 31 29.54 -6.68 -13.74
CA LEU A 31 30.02 -8.05 -13.64
C LEU A 31 30.32 -8.63 -15.02
N THR A 32 31.46 -9.31 -15.13
CA THR A 32 31.78 -10.15 -16.28
C THR A 32 31.29 -11.58 -16.08
N ALA A 33 31.25 -12.36 -17.16
CA ALA A 33 30.87 -13.78 -17.10
C ALA A 33 31.73 -14.59 -16.10
N ASP A 34 32.99 -14.21 -15.92
CA ASP A 34 33.93 -14.89 -15.01
C ASP A 34 33.79 -14.46 -13.55
N GLN A 35 32.98 -13.44 -13.28
CA GLN A 35 32.66 -12.95 -11.94
C GLN A 35 31.30 -13.49 -11.44
N LEU A 36 30.60 -14.30 -12.25
CA LEU A 36 29.35 -14.96 -11.86
C LEU A 36 29.61 -16.14 -10.91
N GLY A 37 28.64 -16.44 -10.05
CA GLY A 37 28.79 -17.35 -8.92
C GLY A 37 28.21 -16.73 -7.64
N HIS A 38 28.99 -16.66 -6.57
CA HIS A 38 28.60 -15.95 -5.35
C HIS A 38 29.32 -14.60 -5.29
N VAL A 39 28.54 -13.51 -5.24
CA VAL A 39 29.02 -12.14 -5.24
C VAL A 39 28.60 -11.47 -3.95
N VAL A 40 29.60 -11.08 -3.15
CA VAL A 40 29.40 -10.33 -1.91
C VAL A 40 29.62 -8.85 -2.20
N VAL A 41 28.70 -8.01 -1.73
CA VAL A 41 28.71 -6.56 -1.98
C VAL A 41 28.67 -5.83 -0.65
N ASP A 42 29.49 -4.78 -0.54
CA ASP A 42 29.64 -3.96 0.66
C ASP A 42 29.44 -2.48 0.28
N ALA A 43 28.29 -1.95 0.64
CA ALA A 43 27.91 -0.56 0.35
C ALA A 43 28.32 0.40 1.50
N THR A 44 29.27 0.03 2.36
CA THR A 44 29.65 0.87 3.52
C THR A 44 30.15 2.25 3.10
N ALA A 45 30.91 2.33 2.01
CA ALA A 45 31.50 3.59 1.53
C ALA A 45 30.52 4.51 0.77
N GLY A 46 29.34 4.02 0.40
CA GLY A 46 28.35 4.77 -0.36
C GLY A 46 27.41 3.86 -1.16
N ALA A 47 26.52 4.47 -1.94
CA ALA A 47 25.63 3.71 -2.82
C ALA A 47 26.42 2.90 -3.87
N VAL A 48 26.07 1.64 -4.05
CA VAL A 48 26.72 0.71 -4.98
C VAL A 48 25.69 0.13 -5.96
N ALA A 49 26.05 0.09 -7.24
CA ALA A 49 25.30 -0.57 -8.29
C ALA A 49 26.10 -1.73 -8.88
N VAL A 50 25.54 -2.94 -8.82
CA VAL A 50 26.10 -4.13 -9.46
C VAL A 50 25.32 -4.40 -10.73
N THR A 51 25.96 -4.21 -11.88
CA THR A 51 25.33 -4.46 -13.19
C THR A 51 25.62 -5.89 -13.63
N LEU A 52 24.57 -6.68 -13.86
CA LEU A 52 24.65 -8.03 -14.41
C LEU A 52 25.13 -7.96 -15.86
N PRO A 53 25.89 -8.95 -16.37
CA PRO A 53 26.17 -9.04 -17.79
C PRO A 53 24.87 -9.31 -18.55
N SER A 54 24.88 -9.05 -19.87
CA SER A 54 23.70 -9.34 -20.68
C SER A 54 23.41 -10.84 -20.69
N ALA A 55 22.13 -11.21 -20.50
CA ALA A 55 21.63 -12.58 -20.47
C ALA A 55 21.56 -13.18 -21.90
N VAL A 56 22.70 -13.22 -22.58
CA VAL A 56 22.86 -13.80 -23.92
C VAL A 56 22.93 -15.32 -23.87
N ALA A 57 22.73 -15.98 -25.02
CA ALA A 57 22.73 -17.44 -25.15
C ALA A 57 23.94 -18.14 -24.49
N ALA A 58 25.12 -17.51 -24.48
CA ALA A 58 26.33 -18.04 -23.85
C ALA A 58 26.22 -18.17 -22.30
N LEU A 59 25.35 -17.39 -21.67
CA LEU A 59 25.10 -17.43 -20.23
C LEU A 59 23.84 -18.23 -19.86
N ARG A 60 23.21 -18.92 -20.81
CA ARG A 60 22.00 -19.69 -20.55
C ARG A 60 22.23 -20.72 -19.44
N GLY A 61 21.39 -20.66 -18.41
CA GLY A 61 21.46 -21.55 -17.25
C GLY A 61 22.53 -21.17 -16.22
N VAL A 62 23.33 -20.13 -16.47
CA VAL A 62 24.33 -19.64 -15.51
C VAL A 62 23.64 -18.88 -14.38
N GLU A 63 24.10 -19.13 -13.16
CA GLU A 63 23.56 -18.53 -11.94
C GLU A 63 24.51 -17.52 -11.32
N VAL A 64 23.92 -16.55 -10.63
CA VAL A 64 24.63 -15.62 -9.76
C VAL A 64 23.82 -15.38 -8.49
N THR A 65 24.46 -15.52 -7.34
CA THR A 65 23.92 -15.13 -6.03
C THR A 65 24.58 -13.85 -5.60
N LEU A 66 23.80 -12.77 -5.46
CA LEU A 66 24.27 -11.50 -4.93
C LEU A 66 23.84 -11.40 -3.47
N ARG A 67 24.78 -11.06 -2.58
CA ARG A 67 24.52 -10.95 -1.14
C ARG A 67 25.07 -9.65 -0.58
N ARG A 68 24.25 -8.97 0.22
CA ARG A 68 24.66 -7.78 0.98
C ARG A 68 25.42 -8.18 2.25
N LYS A 69 26.60 -7.60 2.45
CA LYS A 69 27.44 -7.85 3.63
C LYS A 69 27.24 -6.81 4.74
N ASP A 70 27.08 -5.54 4.37
CA ASP A 70 27.07 -4.42 5.30
C ASP A 70 25.70 -4.15 5.93
N VAL A 71 25.71 -3.38 7.02
CA VAL A 71 24.52 -2.98 7.80
C VAL A 71 24.05 -1.54 7.52
N THR A 72 24.59 -0.89 6.48
CA THR A 72 24.31 0.53 6.23
C THR A 72 22.95 0.74 5.55
N THR A 73 22.50 1.99 5.52
CA THR A 73 21.30 2.40 4.76
C THR A 73 21.61 2.79 3.31
N ASN A 74 22.87 2.68 2.88
CA ASN A 74 23.27 2.98 1.52
C ASN A 74 22.56 2.05 0.54
N VAL A 75 22.18 2.58 -0.62
CA VAL A 75 21.48 1.82 -1.65
C VAL A 75 22.45 0.82 -2.27
N LEU A 76 22.05 -0.46 -2.28
CA LEU A 76 22.72 -1.52 -3.04
C LEU A 76 21.75 -1.98 -4.12
N SER A 77 22.03 -1.63 -5.37
CA SER A 77 21.19 -1.97 -6.52
C SER A 77 21.80 -3.09 -7.35
N ILE A 78 20.95 -3.96 -7.87
CA ILE A 78 21.26 -4.99 -8.86
C ILE A 78 20.57 -4.54 -10.15
N VAL A 79 21.34 -4.36 -11.22
CA VAL A 79 20.88 -3.74 -12.46
C VAL A 79 21.10 -4.73 -13.62
N ALA A 80 20.10 -4.93 -14.48
CA ALA A 80 20.28 -5.69 -15.71
C ALA A 80 20.98 -4.84 -16.79
N ALA A 81 21.82 -5.46 -17.62
CA ALA A 81 22.48 -4.74 -18.71
C ALA A 81 21.50 -4.35 -19.83
N GLY A 82 21.55 -3.09 -20.26
CA GLY A 82 20.84 -2.63 -21.44
C GLY A 82 19.32 -2.81 -21.34
N ALA A 83 18.75 -3.59 -22.28
CA ALA A 83 17.32 -3.86 -22.34
C ALA A 83 16.87 -5.09 -21.54
N ASP A 84 17.82 -5.83 -20.96
CA ASP A 84 17.55 -7.07 -20.23
C ASP A 84 16.71 -6.81 -18.96
N LYS A 85 16.07 -7.85 -18.45
CA LYS A 85 15.15 -7.77 -17.31
C LYS A 85 15.50 -8.75 -16.20
N ILE A 86 15.32 -8.34 -14.96
CA ILE A 86 15.33 -9.18 -13.77
C ILE A 86 13.88 -9.62 -13.51
N VAL A 87 13.63 -10.91 -13.50
CA VAL A 87 12.29 -11.48 -13.31
C VAL A 87 12.19 -12.00 -11.88
N LEU A 88 11.39 -11.32 -11.07
CA LEU A 88 11.07 -11.74 -9.70
C LEU A 88 9.80 -12.62 -9.70
N PRO A 89 9.55 -13.41 -8.66
CA PRO A 89 8.33 -14.21 -8.57
C PRO A 89 7.08 -13.33 -8.65
N GLY A 90 6.12 -13.71 -9.49
CA GLY A 90 4.81 -13.04 -9.61
C GLY A 90 4.60 -12.17 -10.86
N ASP A 91 5.66 -11.78 -11.59
CA ASP A 91 5.56 -11.03 -12.84
C ASP A 91 6.59 -11.51 -13.86
N ALA A 92 6.13 -11.86 -15.08
CA ALA A 92 6.98 -12.35 -16.16
C ALA A 92 7.60 -11.23 -17.02
N ASN A 93 7.15 -9.98 -16.87
CA ASN A 93 7.68 -8.83 -17.61
C ASN A 93 9.05 -8.41 -17.09
N GLY A 94 9.24 -8.46 -15.77
CA GLY A 94 10.51 -8.19 -15.10
C GLY A 94 10.86 -6.69 -15.06
N ILE A 95 11.91 -6.39 -14.29
CA ILE A 95 12.34 -5.04 -13.95
C ILE A 95 13.79 -4.79 -14.36
N ALA A 96 14.14 -3.53 -14.63
CA ALA A 96 15.51 -3.18 -15.03
C ALA A 96 16.50 -3.21 -13.84
N ALA A 97 16.00 -2.99 -12.62
CA ALA A 97 16.81 -3.02 -11.41
C ALA A 97 15.98 -3.41 -10.17
N THR A 98 16.65 -3.99 -9.18
CA THR A 98 16.12 -4.28 -7.83
C THR A 98 17.18 -3.92 -6.78
N GLU A 99 16.86 -4.03 -5.49
CA GLU A 99 17.72 -3.59 -4.38
C GLU A 99 17.90 -4.71 -3.34
N LEU A 100 19.11 -4.83 -2.77
CA LEU A 100 19.37 -5.60 -1.54
C LEU A 100 19.38 -4.65 -0.34
N LEU A 101 18.45 -4.83 0.58
CA LEU A 101 18.14 -3.81 1.57
C LEU A 101 18.91 -4.03 2.85
N PHE A 102 18.89 -5.26 3.34
CA PHE A 102 19.34 -5.55 4.68
C PHE A 102 20.63 -6.38 4.69
N PRO A 103 21.41 -6.31 5.78
CA PRO A 103 22.55 -7.19 5.98
C PRO A 103 22.14 -8.66 5.86
N GLY A 104 22.82 -9.38 4.98
CA GLY A 104 22.56 -10.79 4.72
C GLY A 104 21.46 -11.06 3.69
N ASP A 105 20.75 -10.04 3.19
CA ASP A 105 19.84 -10.18 2.04
C ASP A 105 20.58 -10.81 0.87
N TYR A 106 19.91 -11.73 0.18
CA TYR A 106 20.43 -12.30 -1.05
C TYR A 106 19.36 -12.46 -2.13
N LEU A 107 19.84 -12.47 -3.37
CA LEU A 107 19.07 -12.77 -4.56
C LEU A 107 19.90 -13.67 -5.48
N THR A 108 19.38 -14.84 -5.81
CA THR A 108 19.97 -15.76 -6.77
C THR A 108 19.19 -15.69 -8.07
N LEU A 109 19.89 -15.35 -9.14
CA LEU A 109 19.36 -15.16 -10.49
C LEU A 109 19.96 -16.19 -11.43
N ARG A 110 19.19 -16.67 -12.41
CA ARG A 110 19.62 -17.54 -13.50
C ARG A 110 19.32 -16.90 -14.84
N ALA A 111 20.30 -16.79 -15.72
CA ALA A 111 20.09 -16.26 -17.07
C ALA A 111 19.33 -17.27 -17.96
N ASP A 112 18.36 -16.79 -18.74
CA ASP A 112 17.62 -17.62 -19.71
C ASP A 112 18.28 -17.72 -21.09
N GLY A 113 19.27 -16.86 -21.34
CA GLY A 113 19.96 -16.73 -22.62
C GLY A 113 19.20 -15.91 -23.67
N ALA A 114 18.12 -15.23 -23.27
CA ALA A 114 17.23 -14.45 -24.12
C ALA A 114 16.86 -13.09 -23.48
N GLY A 115 17.77 -12.51 -22.70
CA GLY A 115 17.61 -11.17 -22.13
C GLY A 115 16.88 -11.12 -20.78
N LYS A 116 16.70 -12.26 -20.08
CA LYS A 116 16.14 -12.26 -18.72
C LYS A 116 17.00 -13.00 -17.70
N TRP A 117 17.00 -12.46 -16.50
CA TRP A 117 17.58 -13.02 -15.29
C TRP A 117 16.47 -13.45 -14.34
N TRP A 118 16.22 -14.74 -14.24
CA TRP A 118 15.14 -15.32 -13.45
C TRP A 118 15.54 -15.52 -12.00
N CYS A 119 14.75 -14.99 -11.07
CA CYS A 119 14.91 -15.30 -9.65
C CYS A 119 14.64 -16.78 -9.39
N VAL A 120 15.65 -17.49 -8.88
CA VAL A 120 15.56 -18.91 -8.50
C VAL A 120 15.63 -19.12 -6.99
N ALA A 121 16.20 -18.17 -6.23
CA ALA A 121 16.16 -18.14 -4.78
C ALA A 121 16.33 -16.72 -4.26
N GLN A 122 15.77 -16.42 -3.08
CA GLN A 122 15.93 -15.13 -2.43
C GLN A 122 15.71 -15.23 -0.92
N ALA A 123 16.32 -14.32 -0.17
CA ALA A 123 15.87 -13.97 1.18
C ALA A 123 15.99 -12.47 1.40
N GLN A 124 14.98 -11.91 2.05
CA GLN A 124 14.95 -10.53 2.53
C GLN A 124 14.79 -10.52 4.06
N LEU A 125 15.90 -10.39 4.79
CA LEU A 125 16.02 -10.54 6.24
C LEU A 125 16.03 -9.17 6.94
N PRO A 126 15.43 -8.93 8.12
CA PRO A 126 14.54 -9.79 8.86
C PRO A 126 13.05 -9.49 8.57
N ALA A 127 12.20 -10.42 8.99
CA ALA A 127 10.75 -10.39 8.89
C ALA A 127 10.05 -9.38 9.82
N SER A 128 10.77 -8.70 10.72
CA SER A 128 10.18 -7.77 11.69
C SER A 128 10.09 -6.35 11.10
N VAL A 129 9.09 -6.11 10.27
CA VAL A 129 8.65 -4.74 9.99
C VAL A 129 7.38 -4.55 10.81
N THR A 130 7.41 -3.60 11.73
CA THR A 130 6.27 -3.18 12.53
C THR A 130 5.06 -2.96 11.60
N SER A 131 3.89 -3.42 12.05
CA SER A 131 2.69 -3.70 11.27
C SER A 131 2.03 -2.50 10.56
N VAL A 132 2.61 -1.29 10.55
CA VAL A 132 2.13 -0.16 9.75
C VAL A 132 3.33 0.63 9.25
N ILE A 133 3.51 0.70 7.93
CA ILE A 133 4.57 1.51 7.32
C ILE A 133 4.16 2.98 7.26
N THR A 134 2.91 3.27 6.89
CA THR A 134 2.40 4.65 6.83
C THR A 134 0.89 4.68 6.98
N LYS A 135 0.38 5.71 7.67
CA LYS A 135 -1.05 5.99 7.82
C LYS A 135 -1.34 7.44 7.45
N PHE A 136 -2.33 7.64 6.57
CA PHE A 136 -2.93 8.94 6.27
C PHE A 136 -4.36 8.94 6.80
N ALA A 137 -4.68 9.84 7.73
CA ALA A 137 -6.00 9.92 8.36
C ALA A 137 -6.60 11.34 8.40
N VAL A 138 -5.87 12.31 7.84
CA VAL A 138 -6.34 13.68 7.67
C VAL A 138 -6.73 13.84 6.21
N ALA A 139 -7.86 14.49 5.96
CA ALA A 139 -8.33 14.70 4.60
C ALA A 139 -7.38 15.59 3.81
N GLY A 140 -7.11 15.21 2.56
CA GLY A 140 -6.14 15.89 1.72
C GLY A 140 -5.56 14.98 0.65
N VAL A 141 -4.67 15.56 -0.16
CA VAL A 141 -3.90 14.85 -1.19
C VAL A 141 -2.44 14.85 -0.77
N TYR A 142 -1.83 13.68 -0.78
CA TYR A 142 -0.46 13.44 -0.35
C TYR A 142 0.33 12.73 -1.44
N THR A 143 1.65 12.93 -1.43
CA THR A 143 2.58 12.13 -2.21
C THR A 143 3.24 11.10 -1.29
N TYR A 144 2.95 9.82 -1.52
CA TYR A 144 3.62 8.72 -0.83
C TYR A 144 4.88 8.31 -1.58
N THR A 145 6.04 8.55 -0.98
CA THR A 145 7.33 8.05 -1.49
C THR A 145 7.44 6.57 -1.16
N VAL A 146 7.52 5.72 -2.19
CA VAL A 146 7.53 4.27 -2.01
C VAL A 146 8.86 3.84 -1.37
N PRO A 147 8.84 3.22 -0.19
CA PRO A 147 10.06 2.74 0.45
C PRO A 147 10.72 1.62 -0.37
N ALA A 148 12.03 1.50 -0.23
CA ALA A 148 12.84 0.48 -0.89
C ALA A 148 12.27 -0.94 -0.74
N VAL A 149 11.62 -1.23 0.39
CA VAL A 149 11.07 -2.57 0.69
C VAL A 149 10.07 -3.01 -0.37
N PHE A 150 9.24 -2.10 -0.86
CA PHE A 150 8.27 -2.37 -1.92
C PHE A 150 8.84 -2.10 -3.31
N ARG A 151 9.69 -1.07 -3.48
CA ARG A 151 10.34 -0.78 -4.78
C ARG A 151 11.18 -1.95 -5.29
N SER A 152 11.78 -2.72 -4.38
CA SER A 152 12.58 -3.90 -4.71
C SER A 152 11.76 -5.00 -5.39
N GLY A 153 10.43 -5.00 -5.28
CA GLY A 153 9.55 -6.04 -5.81
C GLY A 153 9.61 -7.38 -5.08
N ARG A 154 10.33 -7.45 -3.95
CA ARG A 154 10.46 -8.67 -3.14
C ARG A 154 9.39 -8.77 -2.02
N ARG A 155 8.67 -7.67 -1.75
CA ARG A 155 7.50 -7.62 -0.86
C ARG A 155 6.38 -6.78 -1.47
N ARG A 156 5.13 -7.13 -1.12
CA ARG A 156 3.92 -6.42 -1.53
C ARG A 156 3.42 -5.51 -0.41
N ALA A 157 2.76 -4.43 -0.79
CA ALA A 157 2.08 -3.55 0.14
C ALA A 157 0.65 -4.07 0.36
N LEU A 158 0.25 -4.29 1.60
CA LEU A 158 -1.15 -4.43 1.97
C LEU A 158 -1.70 -3.02 2.19
N VAL A 159 -2.62 -2.58 1.33
CA VAL A 159 -3.18 -1.23 1.39
C VAL A 159 -4.65 -1.31 1.77
N THR A 160 -5.02 -0.68 2.88
CA THR A 160 -6.41 -0.52 3.31
C THR A 160 -6.86 0.91 3.07
N VAL A 161 -8.00 1.09 2.38
CA VAL A 161 -8.57 2.40 2.07
C VAL A 161 -9.99 2.49 2.60
N THR A 162 -10.26 3.57 3.34
CA THR A 162 -11.59 3.90 3.87
C THR A 162 -12.01 5.28 3.36
N GLY A 163 -13.17 5.38 2.71
CA GLY A 163 -13.77 6.65 2.28
C GLY A 163 -14.25 7.49 3.46
N GLY A 164 -14.51 8.78 3.26
CA GLY A 164 -15.10 9.65 4.29
C GLY A 164 -16.56 9.28 4.60
N GLY A 165 -16.98 9.44 5.86
CA GLY A 165 -18.36 9.21 6.26
C GLY A 165 -19.29 10.34 5.81
N GLY A 166 -20.56 10.03 5.56
CA GLY A 166 -21.60 11.02 5.28
C GLY A 166 -22.01 11.79 6.54
N GLY A 167 -22.46 13.03 6.38
CA GLY A 167 -23.06 13.83 7.44
C GLY A 167 -24.53 13.46 7.68
N GLY A 168 -24.96 13.55 8.94
CA GLY A 168 -26.36 13.36 9.32
C GLY A 168 -27.24 14.52 8.87
N ALA A 169 -28.51 14.23 8.59
CA ALA A 169 -29.51 15.25 8.28
C ALA A 169 -29.98 15.99 9.55
N HIS A 170 -30.78 17.04 9.35
CA HIS A 170 -31.47 17.77 10.41
C HIS A 170 -32.94 17.97 10.04
N THR A 171 -33.81 18.01 11.05
CA THR A 171 -35.23 18.35 10.88
C THR A 171 -35.72 19.29 11.97
N GLU A 172 -36.32 20.40 11.55
CA GLU A 172 -37.08 21.33 12.40
C GLU A 172 -38.50 20.77 12.59
N SER A 173 -38.59 19.61 13.24
CA SER A 173 -39.85 18.92 13.49
C SER A 173 -39.91 18.35 14.89
N THR A 174 -41.13 18.28 15.42
CA THR A 174 -41.46 17.71 16.72
C THR A 174 -41.89 16.24 16.65
N THR A 175 -42.12 15.72 15.45
CA THR A 175 -42.77 14.41 15.22
C THR A 175 -41.94 13.44 14.38
N ILE A 176 -40.87 13.92 13.75
CA ILE A 176 -39.93 13.09 12.97
C ILE A 176 -38.51 13.47 13.33
N ALA A 177 -37.59 12.49 13.31
CA ALA A 177 -36.17 12.73 13.42
C ALA A 177 -35.47 12.55 12.07
N ALA A 178 -34.29 13.15 11.95
CA ALA A 178 -33.46 13.02 10.77
C ALA A 178 -32.63 11.73 10.78
N GLY A 179 -32.38 11.18 9.60
CA GLY A 179 -31.50 10.03 9.38
C GLY A 179 -30.02 10.39 9.53
N GLY A 180 -29.22 9.40 9.90
CA GLY A 180 -27.76 9.53 9.96
C GLY A 180 -27.11 9.46 8.58
N GLY A 181 -25.86 9.90 8.48
CA GLY A 181 -25.04 9.72 7.27
C GLY A 181 -24.44 8.32 7.21
N GLY A 182 -24.27 7.78 6.00
CA GLY A 182 -23.71 6.46 5.74
C GLY A 182 -22.22 6.37 6.03
N GLY A 183 -21.73 5.16 6.31
CA GLY A 183 -20.30 4.90 6.44
C GLY A 183 -19.57 4.99 5.10
N GLY A 184 -18.33 5.45 5.09
CA GLY A 184 -17.46 5.37 3.91
C GLY A 184 -17.17 3.92 3.53
N GLY A 185 -16.99 3.67 2.24
CA GLY A 185 -16.58 2.35 1.74
C GLY A 185 -15.23 1.95 2.34
N ARG A 186 -15.02 0.66 2.59
CA ARG A 186 -13.74 0.15 3.08
C ARG A 186 -13.31 -1.07 2.29
N GLY A 187 -12.02 -1.15 1.97
CA GLY A 187 -11.45 -2.32 1.30
C GLY A 187 -9.95 -2.40 1.47
N THR A 188 -9.41 -3.55 1.13
CA THR A 188 -7.99 -3.86 1.23
C THR A 188 -7.51 -4.52 -0.06
N SER A 189 -6.27 -4.25 -0.48
CA SER A 189 -5.67 -4.89 -1.66
C SER A 189 -4.18 -5.12 -1.47
N ASN A 190 -3.69 -6.19 -2.10
CA ASN A 190 -2.26 -6.48 -2.17
C ASN A 190 -1.69 -5.80 -3.41
N VAL A 191 -0.91 -4.75 -3.19
CA VAL A 191 -0.40 -3.87 -4.25
C VAL A 191 1.07 -4.16 -4.53
N ASP A 192 1.37 -4.36 -5.81
CA ASP A 192 2.72 -4.43 -6.35
C ASP A 192 3.23 -3.01 -6.64
N LEU A 193 4.31 -2.59 -5.96
CA LEU A 193 4.91 -1.25 -6.12
C LEU A 193 6.35 -1.29 -6.66
N TYR A 194 6.74 -2.40 -7.30
CA TYR A 194 8.07 -2.55 -7.87
C TYR A 194 8.32 -1.48 -8.93
N GLY A 195 9.49 -0.84 -8.87
CA GLY A 195 9.86 0.22 -9.81
C GLY A 195 9.02 1.52 -9.75
N ILE A 196 8.09 1.65 -8.80
CA ILE A 196 7.30 2.87 -8.60
C ILE A 196 7.95 3.73 -7.53
N ASN A 197 8.24 4.99 -7.84
CA ASN A 197 8.92 5.89 -6.90
C ASN A 197 7.93 6.61 -5.97
N THR A 198 6.76 6.98 -6.50
CA THR A 198 5.76 7.76 -5.78
C THR A 198 4.35 7.33 -6.16
N VAL A 199 3.44 7.35 -5.20
CA VAL A 199 2.00 7.15 -5.41
C VAL A 199 1.23 8.34 -4.84
N THR A 200 0.21 8.80 -5.56
CA THR A 200 -0.70 9.83 -5.03
C THR A 200 -1.69 9.18 -4.07
N VAL A 201 -1.84 9.74 -2.88
CA VAL A 201 -2.79 9.28 -1.86
C VAL A 201 -3.83 10.35 -1.62
N THR A 202 -5.10 9.99 -1.70
CA THR A 202 -6.22 10.89 -1.41
C THR A 202 -6.93 10.36 -0.18
N VAL A 203 -7.13 11.22 0.82
CA VAL A 203 -8.01 10.93 1.96
C VAL A 203 -9.25 11.80 1.85
N GLY A 204 -10.40 11.15 1.77
CA GLY A 204 -11.69 11.80 1.65
C GLY A 204 -12.08 12.58 2.89
N VAL A 205 -12.63 13.78 2.70
CA VAL A 205 -13.25 14.57 3.77
C VAL A 205 -14.48 13.85 4.33
N GLY A 206 -14.74 13.99 5.61
CA GLY A 206 -16.05 13.66 6.17
C GLY A 206 -17.09 14.67 5.71
N GLY A 207 -18.31 14.22 5.40
CA GLY A 207 -19.40 15.09 4.98
C GLY A 207 -19.89 15.96 6.15
N PRO A 208 -19.93 17.29 6.01
CA PRO A 208 -20.67 18.16 6.93
C PRO A 208 -22.08 17.64 7.25
N GLY A 209 -22.45 17.68 8.53
CA GLY A 209 -23.83 17.49 8.97
C GLY A 209 -24.70 18.68 8.57
N ALA A 210 -26.01 18.46 8.49
CA ALA A 210 -26.96 19.53 8.19
C ALA A 210 -26.91 20.63 9.25
N PRO A 211 -26.97 21.92 8.86
CA PRO A 211 -26.94 23.03 9.80
C PRO A 211 -28.15 23.01 10.73
N ALA A 212 -27.99 23.58 11.91
CA ALA A 212 -29.10 23.80 12.82
C ALA A 212 -30.05 24.89 12.26
N GLY A 213 -31.34 24.85 12.62
CA GLY A 213 -32.29 25.90 12.24
C GLY A 213 -33.05 25.65 10.95
N ALA A 214 -32.76 24.56 10.23
CA ALA A 214 -33.43 24.22 8.97
C ALA A 214 -33.54 22.71 8.77
N SER A 215 -34.67 22.24 8.24
CA SER A 215 -34.81 20.86 7.79
C SER A 215 -34.01 20.66 6.50
N ALA A 216 -32.90 19.94 6.59
CA ALA A 216 -31.96 19.76 5.48
C ALA A 216 -31.26 18.41 5.56
N ALA A 217 -30.87 17.89 4.40
CA ALA A 217 -29.96 16.77 4.31
C ALA A 217 -28.55 17.18 4.76
N GLY A 218 -27.78 16.20 5.24
CA GLY A 218 -26.33 16.37 5.39
C GLY A 218 -25.65 16.38 4.02
N THR A 219 -24.32 16.29 4.02
CA THR A 219 -23.53 16.14 2.79
C THR A 219 -22.80 14.80 2.77
N SER A 220 -22.56 14.27 1.57
CA SER A 220 -21.87 13.00 1.40
C SER A 220 -20.38 13.15 1.71
N GLY A 221 -19.75 12.07 2.16
CA GLY A 221 -18.30 12.03 2.37
C GLY A 221 -17.52 12.01 1.06
N GLY A 222 -16.26 12.44 1.11
CA GLY A 222 -15.32 12.35 0.00
C GLY A 222 -14.76 10.94 -0.18
N ALA A 223 -14.31 10.61 -1.39
CA ALA A 223 -13.62 9.36 -1.67
C ALA A 223 -12.16 9.39 -1.17
N SER A 224 -11.64 8.22 -0.80
CA SER A 224 -10.22 8.01 -0.50
C SER A 224 -9.62 7.04 -1.52
N SER A 225 -8.34 7.17 -1.84
CA SER A 225 -7.66 6.32 -2.82
C SER A 225 -6.16 6.21 -2.59
N PHE A 226 -5.58 5.11 -3.05
CA PHE A 226 -4.14 4.91 -3.17
C PHE A 226 -3.79 4.68 -4.64
N GLY A 227 -3.38 5.75 -5.33
CA GLY A 227 -3.17 5.76 -6.78
C GLY A 227 -4.39 5.24 -7.54
N ALA A 228 -4.11 4.45 -8.58
CA ALA A 228 -5.13 3.71 -9.33
C ALA A 228 -5.36 2.29 -8.78
N PHE A 229 -4.70 1.91 -7.67
CA PHE A 229 -4.69 0.53 -7.17
C PHE A 229 -5.96 0.19 -6.40
N ILE A 230 -6.42 1.11 -5.55
CA ILE A 230 -7.62 0.93 -4.73
C ILE A 230 -8.26 2.29 -4.45
N SER A 231 -9.59 2.34 -4.54
CA SER A 231 -10.40 3.51 -4.24
C SER A 231 -11.66 3.10 -3.46
N SER A 232 -12.01 3.89 -2.45
CA SER A 232 -13.23 3.72 -1.66
C SER A 232 -14.05 5.00 -1.68
N THR A 233 -15.32 4.92 -2.06
CA THR A 233 -16.21 6.08 -2.11
C THR A 233 -16.60 6.51 -0.70
N GLY A 234 -16.97 7.79 -0.54
CA GLY A 234 -17.56 8.25 0.71
C GLY A 234 -18.97 7.68 0.92
N GLY A 235 -19.44 7.77 2.17
CA GLY A 235 -20.80 7.43 2.54
C GLY A 235 -21.78 8.52 2.12
N VAL A 236 -23.01 8.13 1.77
CA VAL A 236 -24.06 9.06 1.34
C VAL A 236 -24.60 9.82 2.54
N ASN A 237 -25.02 11.07 2.33
CA ASN A 237 -25.65 11.88 3.37
C ASN A 237 -26.91 11.24 3.97
N GLY A 238 -27.21 11.58 5.22
CA GLY A 238 -28.52 11.34 5.79
C GLY A 238 -29.58 12.25 5.16
N SER A 239 -30.83 11.82 5.24
CA SER A 239 -32.04 12.57 4.84
C SER A 239 -33.12 12.42 5.90
N THR A 240 -34.27 13.07 5.70
CA THR A 240 -35.41 12.97 6.62
C THR A 240 -36.49 12.06 6.02
N PRO A 241 -36.87 10.94 6.68
CA PRO A 241 -36.22 10.29 7.83
C PRO A 241 -35.06 9.34 7.44
N SER A 242 -34.77 9.16 6.15
CA SER A 242 -33.93 8.07 5.66
C SER A 242 -32.44 8.21 6.04
N GLY A 243 -31.84 7.10 6.49
CA GLY A 243 -30.38 7.01 6.68
C GLY A 243 -29.62 6.95 5.35
N GLY A 244 -28.39 7.47 5.36
CA GLY A 244 -27.47 7.38 4.22
C GLY A 244 -26.96 5.96 4.00
N ILE A 245 -26.78 5.57 2.74
CA ILE A 245 -26.19 4.29 2.35
C ILE A 245 -24.66 4.33 2.50
N ALA A 246 -24.07 3.16 2.74
CA ALA A 246 -22.62 3.04 2.85
C ALA A 246 -21.93 3.15 1.48
N GLY A 247 -20.68 3.62 1.47
CA GLY A 247 -19.85 3.69 0.27
C GLY A 247 -19.37 2.32 -0.21
N THR A 248 -18.82 2.28 -1.42
CA THR A 248 -18.28 1.08 -2.08
C THR A 248 -16.78 1.17 -2.29
N THR A 249 -16.13 0.05 -2.65
CA THR A 249 -14.68 -0.05 -2.79
C THR A 249 -14.28 -0.88 -4.02
N THR A 250 -13.17 -0.55 -4.68
CA THR A 250 -12.61 -1.29 -5.81
C THR A 250 -11.53 -2.31 -5.43
N GLY A 251 -11.30 -2.56 -4.15
CA GLY A 251 -10.20 -3.40 -3.67
C GLY A 251 -10.49 -4.90 -3.75
N ASP A 252 -9.43 -5.71 -3.71
CA ASP A 252 -9.49 -7.19 -3.69
C ASP A 252 -10.44 -7.75 -2.63
N ILE A 253 -10.41 -7.16 -1.43
CA ILE A 253 -11.30 -7.49 -0.32
C ILE A 253 -12.14 -6.26 -0.01
N VAL A 254 -13.46 -6.41 -0.07
CA VAL A 254 -14.42 -5.39 0.34
C VAL A 254 -14.92 -5.71 1.74
N HIS A 255 -14.75 -4.76 2.67
CA HIS A 255 -15.20 -4.92 4.04
C HIS A 255 -16.65 -4.43 4.15
N PRO A 256 -17.58 -5.26 4.65
CA PRO A 256 -18.95 -4.81 4.88
C PRO A 256 -18.97 -3.64 5.86
N VAL A 257 -19.51 -2.52 5.40
CA VAL A 257 -19.72 -1.31 6.21
C VAL A 257 -21.21 -1.09 6.38
N SER A 258 -21.64 -0.81 7.61
CA SER A 258 -23.06 -0.60 7.91
C SER A 258 -23.56 0.70 7.26
N ALA A 259 -24.76 0.65 6.69
CA ALA A 259 -25.50 1.86 6.34
C ALA A 259 -25.96 2.59 7.62
N ALA A 260 -26.37 3.84 7.46
CA ALA A 260 -26.93 4.61 8.57
C ALA A 260 -28.35 4.17 8.91
N GLY A 261 -28.76 4.44 10.15
CA GLY A 261 -30.14 4.27 10.58
C GLY A 261 -31.02 5.44 10.13
N SER A 262 -32.27 5.13 9.79
CA SER A 262 -33.32 6.13 9.63
C SER A 262 -33.69 6.75 10.99
N GLY A 263 -34.05 8.03 10.99
CA GLY A 263 -34.66 8.68 12.15
C GLY A 263 -36.12 8.28 12.31
N THR A 264 -36.64 8.24 13.53
CA THR A 264 -38.07 8.01 13.82
C THR A 264 -38.62 9.08 14.74
N ALA A 265 -39.91 9.02 15.06
CA ALA A 265 -40.57 10.02 15.90
C ALA A 265 -39.95 10.20 17.29
N ASN A 266 -39.09 9.30 17.77
CA ASN A 266 -38.48 9.33 19.11
C ASN A 266 -36.97 9.08 19.16
N CYS A 267 -36.33 8.74 18.04
CA CYS A 267 -34.90 8.48 17.97
C CYS A 267 -34.27 9.06 16.71
N LEU A 268 -33.07 9.62 16.87
CA LEU A 268 -32.27 10.09 15.76
C LEU A 268 -31.76 8.90 14.94
N GLY A 269 -31.54 9.11 13.65
CA GLY A 269 -30.86 8.14 12.83
C GLY A 269 -29.39 8.04 13.24
N ASN A 270 -28.94 6.85 13.60
CA ASN A 270 -27.52 6.61 13.88
C ASN A 270 -26.69 6.71 12.60
N GLY A 271 -25.47 7.21 12.71
CA GLY A 271 -24.50 7.17 11.61
C GLY A 271 -24.07 5.75 11.27
N GLY A 272 -23.77 5.49 10.00
CA GLY A 272 -23.26 4.21 9.51
C GLY A 272 -21.75 4.04 9.68
N GLY A 273 -21.23 2.87 9.35
CA GLY A 273 -19.80 2.55 9.34
C GLY A 273 -19.18 2.32 10.71
N TYR A 274 -17.87 2.08 10.72
CA TYR A 274 -17.10 1.91 11.96
C TYR A 274 -17.11 3.23 12.74
N GLY A 275 -17.52 3.18 14.00
CA GLY A 275 -17.61 4.38 14.83
C GLY A 275 -18.63 5.41 14.34
N GLY A 276 -19.70 4.97 13.68
CA GLY A 276 -20.84 5.84 13.37
C GLY A 276 -21.43 6.48 14.63
N GLY A 277 -21.81 7.76 14.53
CA GLY A 277 -22.40 8.50 15.64
C GLY A 277 -23.68 7.83 16.13
N SER A 278 -23.80 7.61 17.44
CA SER A 278 -24.93 6.86 18.02
C SER A 278 -25.73 7.76 18.95
N LYS A 279 -27.00 8.03 18.64
CA LYS A 279 -27.89 8.81 19.52
C LYS A 279 -29.34 8.30 19.43
N ALA A 280 -29.89 7.85 20.56
CA ALA A 280 -31.26 7.37 20.65
C ALA A 280 -32.27 8.43 21.15
N LEU A 281 -31.90 9.72 21.19
CA LEU A 281 -32.71 10.76 21.84
C LEU A 281 -33.13 11.87 20.87
N ASN A 282 -34.42 12.12 20.82
CA ASN A 282 -35.03 13.30 20.20
C ASN A 282 -34.51 14.62 20.78
N TRP A 283 -34.61 15.70 19.98
CA TRP A 283 -34.29 17.06 20.40
C TRP A 283 -32.81 17.26 20.74
N ASN A 284 -31.89 16.67 19.99
CA ASN A 284 -30.46 16.88 20.22
C ASN A 284 -29.69 17.10 18.93
N LYS A 285 -28.51 17.71 19.07
CA LYS A 285 -27.50 17.72 18.02
C LYS A 285 -27.05 16.28 17.74
N GLY A 286 -26.91 15.92 16.47
CA GLY A 286 -26.35 14.65 16.07
C GLY A 286 -24.87 14.52 16.45
N ASP A 287 -24.46 13.31 16.79
CA ASP A 287 -23.04 13.00 17.05
C ASP A 287 -22.23 12.94 15.76
N ASP A 288 -21.02 13.48 15.85
CA ASP A 288 -20.03 13.33 14.80
C ASP A 288 -19.55 11.87 14.70
N GLY A 289 -19.18 11.43 13.50
CA GLY A 289 -18.50 10.14 13.32
C GLY A 289 -17.17 10.10 14.07
N LEU A 290 -16.88 8.97 14.71
CA LEU A 290 -15.75 8.82 15.63
C LEU A 290 -14.56 8.06 15.03
N ALA A 291 -14.82 7.03 14.22
CA ALA A 291 -13.76 6.27 13.56
C ALA A 291 -13.66 6.63 12.07
N PRO A 292 -12.55 6.31 11.39
CA PRO A 292 -12.36 6.63 9.98
C PRO A 292 -13.53 6.15 9.12
N GLY A 293 -14.08 7.07 8.32
CA GLY A 293 -15.25 6.81 7.49
C GLY A 293 -16.57 6.63 8.25
N GLY A 294 -16.61 6.81 9.56
CA GLY A 294 -17.85 6.77 10.34
C GLY A 294 -18.80 7.90 9.97
N GLY A 295 -20.07 7.59 9.74
CA GLY A 295 -21.10 8.57 9.45
C GLY A 295 -21.56 9.35 10.69
N GLY A 296 -22.02 10.58 10.50
CA GLY A 296 -22.61 11.39 11.57
C GLY A 296 -24.07 11.01 11.84
N ALA A 297 -24.54 11.13 13.09
CA ALA A 297 -25.95 10.92 13.42
C ALA A 297 -26.82 12.09 12.95
N GLY A 298 -28.10 11.81 12.68
CA GLY A 298 -29.08 12.86 12.41
C GLY A 298 -29.32 13.77 13.62
N GLY A 299 -29.76 15.00 13.39
CA GLY A 299 -30.20 15.94 14.43
C GLY A 299 -31.70 16.19 14.36
N SER A 300 -32.30 16.61 15.49
CA SER A 300 -33.69 17.05 15.52
C SER A 300 -33.92 18.12 16.58
N GLY A 301 -34.91 18.98 16.35
CA GLY A 301 -35.43 19.92 17.34
C GLY A 301 -35.84 21.25 16.72
N THR A 302 -36.52 22.07 17.53
CA THR A 302 -37.04 23.38 17.14
C THR A 302 -36.37 24.48 17.97
N SER A 303 -35.14 24.87 17.62
CA SER A 303 -34.42 25.94 18.35
C SER A 303 -33.16 26.47 17.67
N GLY A 304 -32.86 26.10 16.42
CA GLY A 304 -31.71 26.66 15.71
C GLY A 304 -30.32 26.26 16.24
N THR A 305 -30.23 25.35 17.21
CA THR A 305 -28.96 24.96 17.86
C THR A 305 -28.55 23.50 17.65
N ARG A 306 -29.37 22.68 16.98
CA ARG A 306 -29.32 21.20 17.04
C ARG A 306 -29.10 20.52 15.69
N GLY A 307 -28.06 20.90 14.95
CA GLY A 307 -27.75 20.34 13.63
C GLY A 307 -27.41 18.84 13.62
N GLY A 308 -27.26 18.28 12.42
CA GLY A 308 -26.75 16.92 12.20
C GLY A 308 -25.27 16.81 12.56
N GLY A 309 -24.84 15.62 12.92
CA GLY A 309 -23.43 15.31 13.15
C GLY A 309 -22.65 15.24 11.83
N LYS A 310 -21.39 15.65 11.85
CA LYS A 310 -20.50 15.52 10.69
C LYS A 310 -19.99 14.08 10.55
N GLY A 311 -19.76 13.63 9.32
CA GLY A 311 -19.02 12.40 9.08
C GLY A 311 -17.54 12.54 9.44
N ALA A 312 -16.90 11.43 9.76
CA ALA A 312 -15.46 11.37 9.98
C ALA A 312 -14.69 11.36 8.64
N PRO A 313 -13.46 11.89 8.58
CA PRO A 313 -12.59 11.71 7.42
C PRO A 313 -12.29 10.22 7.18
N GLY A 314 -11.90 9.90 5.95
CA GLY A 314 -11.42 8.58 5.58
C GLY A 314 -10.03 8.27 6.13
N GLU A 315 -9.45 7.15 5.68
CA GLU A 315 -8.04 6.84 5.91
C GLU A 315 -7.43 6.00 4.79
N VAL A 316 -6.11 6.03 4.69
CA VAL A 316 -5.30 5.12 3.87
C VAL A 316 -4.18 4.57 4.75
N LEU A 317 -4.16 3.24 4.91
CA LEU A 317 -3.18 2.50 5.70
C LEU A 317 -2.34 1.63 4.78
N ILE A 318 -1.02 1.68 4.94
CA ILE A 318 -0.06 0.93 4.12
C ILE A 318 0.79 0.07 5.06
N GLU A 319 0.72 -1.24 4.85
CA GLU A 319 1.35 -2.27 5.66
C GLU A 319 2.15 -3.23 4.75
N VAL A 320 2.99 -4.08 5.34
CA VAL A 320 3.61 -5.19 4.58
C VAL A 320 2.61 -6.34 4.53
N ALA A 321 2.36 -6.88 3.34
CA ALA A 321 1.50 -8.05 3.13
C ALA A 321 2.15 -9.36 3.59
#